data_AF-A0A955CFU6-F1
#
_entry.id   AF-A0A955CFU6-F1
#
_cell.length_a   1.000
_cell.length_b   1.000
_cell.length_c   1.000
_cell.angle_alpha   90.00
_cell.angle_beta   90.00
_cell.angle_gamma   90.00
#
_symmetry.space_group_name_H-M   'P 1'
#
loop_
_entity.id
_entity.type
_entity.pdbx_description
1 polymer ?
#
loop_
_entity_poly.entity_id
_entity_poly.type
_entity_poly.pdbx_seq_one_letter_code
_entity_poly.pdbx_strand_id
1 'polypeptide(L)'
;MFQRGANWTVLLASLGLSVGGVLLLWPSIPSAHYAAHLRRQRKLNMQQIAIAIYEYAQSHGRFPPAFTTDQNGNRLHSWRTLILPEIGEGELFAMIDLTKPWDAPENARARHRLPECYQSLAGDAQTPVTVYLAILGEGTAFDRAEGRPFAESMPQWKSTISFIEGPKQWAAHWMAPVDATLDEFLLLGSSAATPEEDTLLVGFADAHVERVPIAERREYRRERFTP
;
A
#
# COMPACT_ATOMS: atom_id res chain seq x y z
N MET A 1 19.94 -20.32 77.44
CA MET A 1 19.84 -18.97 76.87
C MET A 1 20.56 -18.96 75.53
N PHE A 2 19.90 -19.41 74.46
CA PHE A 2 20.46 -19.47 73.11
C PHE A 2 19.35 -19.10 72.12
N GLN A 3 19.38 -17.87 71.62
CA GLN A 3 18.72 -17.48 70.37
C GLN A 3 19.73 -16.67 69.55
N ARG A 4 20.45 -17.37 68.69
CA ARG A 4 21.10 -16.82 67.49
C ARG A 4 20.83 -17.77 66.33
N GLY A 5 19.55 -17.95 66.02
CA GLY A 5 19.10 -18.59 64.79
C GLY A 5 19.12 -17.53 63.69
N ALA A 6 20.15 -17.59 62.85
CA ALA A 6 20.41 -16.61 61.83
C ALA A 6 19.30 -16.59 60.76
N ASN A 7 18.83 -15.38 60.42
CA ASN A 7 17.76 -15.07 59.47
C ASN A 7 18.13 -15.35 57.99
N TRP A 8 18.80 -16.46 57.69
CA TRP A 8 19.17 -16.83 56.32
C TRP A 8 17.94 -17.24 55.50
N THR A 9 16.91 -17.78 56.15
CA THR A 9 15.63 -18.11 55.52
C THR A 9 14.90 -16.86 55.02
N VAL A 10 14.99 -15.74 55.75
CA VAL A 10 14.38 -14.46 55.36
C VAL A 10 15.17 -13.78 54.23
N LEU A 11 16.50 -13.95 54.21
CA LEU A 11 17.37 -13.39 53.16
C LEU A 11 17.26 -14.16 51.83
N LEU A 12 17.05 -15.48 51.85
CA LEU A 12 16.85 -16.27 50.63
C LEU A 12 15.44 -16.09 50.02
N ALA A 13 14.42 -15.90 50.87
CA ALA A 13 13.05 -15.64 50.40
C ALA A 13 12.91 -14.28 49.69
N SER A 14 13.65 -13.26 50.12
CA SER A 14 13.63 -11.92 49.51
C SER A 14 14.40 -11.83 48.20
N LEU A 15 15.46 -12.65 48.01
CA LEU A 15 16.19 -12.73 46.75
C LEU A 15 15.39 -13.46 45.65
N GLY A 16 14.63 -14.51 46.00
CA GLY A 16 13.77 -15.25 45.06
C GLY A 16 12.58 -14.44 44.53
N LEU A 17 11.98 -13.59 45.37
CA LEU A 17 10.88 -12.68 44.99
C LEU A 17 11.35 -11.53 44.09
N SER A 18 12.61 -11.11 44.20
CA SER A 18 13.19 -10.03 43.39
C SER A 18 13.56 -10.49 41.97
N VAL A 19 14.05 -11.72 41.82
CA VAL A 19 14.38 -12.31 40.50
C VAL A 19 13.11 -12.76 39.76
N GLY A 20 12.11 -13.28 40.49
CA GLY A 20 10.82 -13.67 39.91
C GLY A 20 9.98 -12.50 39.41
N GLY A 21 10.00 -11.35 40.10
CA GLY A 21 9.31 -10.14 39.68
C GLY A 21 9.89 -9.49 38.42
N VAL A 22 11.20 -9.61 38.20
CA VAL A 22 11.89 -9.09 37.00
C VAL A 22 11.70 -10.02 35.79
N LEU A 23 11.55 -11.33 36.00
CA LEU A 23 11.18 -12.29 34.94
C LEU A 23 9.69 -12.22 34.54
N LEU A 24 8.82 -11.73 35.42
CA LEU A 24 7.40 -11.42 35.11
C LEU A 24 7.22 -10.07 34.39
N LEU A 25 8.27 -9.24 34.35
CA LEU A 25 8.38 -8.05 33.51
C LEU A 25 9.20 -8.34 32.25
N TRP A 26 9.18 -9.57 31.74
CA TRP A 26 9.74 -9.87 30.42
C TRP A 26 8.98 -9.05 29.37
N PRO A 27 9.63 -8.11 28.65
CA PRO A 27 8.95 -7.21 27.74
C PRO A 27 8.50 -8.00 26.52
N SER A 28 7.28 -8.51 26.54
CA SER A 28 6.66 -9.18 25.40
C SER A 28 5.98 -8.16 24.48
N ILE A 29 6.62 -7.01 24.21
CA ILE A 29 6.08 -5.98 23.30
C ILE A 29 7.09 -5.41 22.28
N PRO A 30 7.97 -6.18 21.62
CA PRO A 30 8.55 -5.74 20.35
C PRO A 30 7.49 -5.61 19.24
N SER A 31 6.44 -6.44 19.28
CA SER A 31 5.48 -6.61 18.18
C SER A 31 4.52 -5.43 17.97
N ALA A 32 3.99 -4.81 19.04
CA ALA A 32 3.00 -3.74 18.91
C ALA A 32 3.61 -2.44 18.35
N HIS A 33 4.81 -2.07 18.80
CA HIS A 33 5.55 -0.91 18.28
C HIS A 33 5.97 -1.12 16.82
N TYR A 34 6.43 -2.32 16.48
CA TYR A 34 6.76 -2.68 15.11
C TYR A 34 5.53 -2.62 14.20
N ALA A 35 4.40 -3.22 14.60
CA ALA A 35 3.15 -3.18 13.84
C ALA A 35 2.62 -1.75 13.65
N ALA A 36 2.72 -0.89 14.68
CA ALA A 36 2.35 0.51 14.60
C ALA A 36 3.25 1.29 13.61
N HIS A 37 4.56 1.04 13.65
CA HIS A 37 5.50 1.62 12.70
C HIS A 37 5.18 1.21 11.26
N LEU A 38 4.96 -0.07 11.00
CA LEU A 38 4.58 -0.57 9.68
C LEU A 38 3.25 0.05 9.19
N ARG A 39 2.24 0.18 10.07
CA ARG A 39 0.97 0.84 9.73
C ARG A 39 1.18 2.31 9.33
N ARG A 40 2.05 3.02 10.05
CA ARG A 40 2.37 4.43 9.75
C ARG A 40 3.09 4.55 8.41
N GLN A 41 4.10 3.73 8.17
CA GLN A 41 4.88 3.77 6.93
C GLN A 41 4.01 3.47 5.70
N ARG A 42 3.15 2.45 5.77
CA ARG A 42 2.20 2.14 4.69
C ARG A 42 1.26 3.30 4.36
N LYS A 43 0.78 4.01 5.39
CA LYS A 43 -0.02 5.22 5.20
C LYS A 43 0.77 6.33 4.51
N LEU A 44 2.02 6.56 4.91
CA LEU A 44 2.89 7.57 4.28
C LEU A 44 3.17 7.25 2.81
N ASN A 45 3.51 6.00 2.50
CA ASN A 45 3.70 5.51 1.13
C ASN A 45 2.44 5.76 0.28
N MET A 46 1.27 5.38 0.80
CA MET A 46 -0.01 5.59 0.13
C MET A 46 -0.32 7.08 -0.10
N GLN A 47 -0.02 7.94 0.88
CA GLN A 47 -0.20 9.39 0.76
C GLN A 47 0.71 9.98 -0.31
N GLN A 48 1.97 9.55 -0.37
CA GLN A 48 2.90 9.98 -1.41
C GLN A 48 2.40 9.59 -2.81
N ILE A 49 1.89 8.37 -2.97
CA ILE A 49 1.28 7.89 -4.22
C ILE A 49 0.04 8.72 -4.58
N ALA A 50 -0.83 9.00 -3.59
CA ALA A 50 -2.05 9.78 -3.78
C ALA A 50 -1.75 11.19 -4.30
N ILE A 51 -0.76 11.84 -3.68
CA ILE A 51 -0.30 13.17 -4.06
C ILE A 51 0.30 13.13 -5.48
N ALA A 52 1.13 12.14 -5.79
CA ALA A 52 1.74 12.03 -7.12
C ALA A 52 0.72 11.80 -8.24
N ILE A 53 -0.33 10.99 -8.01
CA ILE A 53 -1.44 10.83 -8.97
C ILE A 53 -2.16 12.17 -9.18
N TYR A 54 -2.41 12.91 -8.11
CA TYR A 54 -3.05 14.22 -8.17
C TYR A 54 -2.19 15.24 -8.90
N GLU A 55 -0.89 15.29 -8.63
CA GLU A 55 0.07 16.16 -9.31
C GLU A 55 0.21 15.84 -10.80
N TYR A 56 0.28 14.54 -11.16
CA TYR A 56 0.22 14.09 -12.54
C TYR A 56 -1.06 14.60 -13.21
N ALA A 57 -2.20 14.50 -12.52
CA ALA A 57 -3.48 14.90 -13.09
C ALA A 57 -3.62 16.41 -13.28
N GLN A 58 -3.01 17.20 -12.39
CA GLN A 58 -2.88 18.65 -12.52
C GLN A 58 -2.00 19.03 -13.72
N SER A 59 -0.85 18.38 -13.89
CA SER A 59 0.11 18.71 -14.94
C SER A 59 -0.32 18.24 -16.33
N HIS A 60 -1.01 17.10 -16.43
CA HIS A 60 -1.45 16.49 -17.69
C HIS A 60 -2.93 16.77 -18.02
N GLY A 61 -3.68 17.39 -17.10
CA GLY A 61 -5.11 17.69 -17.25
C GLY A 61 -6.03 16.46 -17.15
N ARG A 62 -5.48 15.30 -16.79
CA ARG A 62 -6.18 14.00 -16.73
C ARG A 62 -5.49 13.05 -15.77
N PHE A 63 -6.24 12.14 -15.15
CA PHE A 63 -5.67 11.04 -14.38
C PHE A 63 -4.69 10.23 -15.23
N PRO A 64 -3.65 9.61 -14.63
CA PRO A 64 -2.81 8.68 -15.34
C PRO A 64 -3.67 7.54 -15.90
N PRO A 65 -3.42 7.09 -17.14
CA PRO A 65 -4.08 5.91 -17.65
C PRO A 65 -3.67 4.68 -16.83
N ALA A 66 -4.56 3.71 -16.66
CA ALA A 66 -4.25 2.46 -15.94
C ALA A 66 -3.00 1.77 -16.51
N PHE A 67 -2.87 1.83 -17.84
CA PHE A 67 -1.74 1.32 -18.57
C PHE A 67 -1.53 2.09 -19.87
N THR A 68 -0.30 2.12 -20.37
CA THR A 68 0.01 2.55 -21.73
C THR A 68 -0.16 1.42 -22.73
N THR A 69 -0.38 1.73 -24.00
CA THR A 69 -0.50 0.74 -25.07
C THR A 69 0.37 1.06 -26.27
N ASP A 70 0.80 0.03 -27.00
CA ASP A 70 1.36 0.20 -28.35
C ASP A 70 0.27 0.46 -29.40
N GLN A 71 0.68 0.58 -30.66
CA GLN A 71 -0.22 0.79 -31.81
C GLN A 71 -1.19 -0.38 -32.05
N ASN A 72 -0.89 -1.56 -31.53
CA ASN A 72 -1.71 -2.75 -31.64
C ASN A 72 -2.64 -2.95 -30.43
N GLY A 73 -2.59 -2.04 -29.45
CA GLY A 73 -3.36 -2.13 -28.20
C GLY A 73 -2.74 -3.03 -27.14
N ASN A 74 -1.50 -3.51 -27.33
CA ASN A 74 -0.81 -4.30 -26.30
C ASN A 74 -0.42 -3.41 -25.13
N ARG A 75 -0.71 -3.84 -23.90
CA ARG A 75 -0.34 -3.10 -22.69
C ARG A 75 1.17 -3.08 -22.49
N LEU A 76 1.74 -1.91 -22.21
CA LEU A 76 3.19 -1.74 -22.06
C LEU A 76 3.60 -1.49 -20.61
N HIS A 77 3.12 -0.40 -19.99
CA HIS A 77 3.53 0.02 -18.64
C HIS A 77 2.32 0.34 -17.78
N SER A 78 2.49 0.23 -16.46
CA SER A 78 1.50 0.67 -15.48
C SER A 78 1.48 2.20 -15.29
N TRP A 79 0.35 2.73 -14.81
CA TRP A 79 0.24 4.07 -14.22
C TRP A 79 1.37 4.40 -13.23
N ARG A 80 1.85 3.40 -12.48
CA ARG A 80 2.97 3.53 -11.52
C ARG A 80 4.25 4.05 -12.19
N THR A 81 4.51 3.63 -13.42
CA THR A 81 5.67 4.10 -14.18
C THR A 81 5.52 5.55 -14.58
N LEU A 82 4.29 6.02 -14.83
CA LEU A 82 4.03 7.37 -15.34
C LEU A 82 4.17 8.45 -14.26
N ILE A 83 3.93 8.10 -13.00
CA ILE A 83 4.01 9.04 -11.87
C ILE A 83 5.39 9.10 -11.21
N LEU A 84 6.39 8.41 -11.77
CA LEU A 84 7.76 8.39 -11.22
C LEU A 84 8.35 9.80 -11.03
N PRO A 85 8.20 10.74 -11.99
CA PRO A 85 8.70 12.10 -11.80
C PRO A 85 8.10 12.80 -10.56
N GLU A 86 6.81 12.61 -10.31
CA GLU A 86 6.06 13.21 -9.20
C GLU A 86 6.41 12.60 -7.83
N ILE A 87 6.88 11.35 -7.78
CA ILE A 87 7.42 10.74 -6.55
C ILE A 87 8.92 10.99 -6.34
N GLY A 88 9.56 11.79 -7.19
CA GLY A 88 10.99 12.12 -7.12
C GLY A 88 11.93 11.10 -7.80
N GLU A 89 11.37 10.17 -8.58
CA GLU A 89 12.09 9.09 -9.28
C GLU A 89 12.35 9.43 -10.76
N GLY A 90 12.61 10.70 -11.08
CA GLY A 90 12.82 11.18 -12.45
C GLY A 90 14.02 10.52 -13.16
N GLU A 91 15.08 10.20 -12.43
CA GLU A 91 16.21 9.44 -12.99
C GLU A 91 15.83 8.01 -13.37
N LEU A 92 15.01 7.34 -12.54
CA LEU A 92 14.51 6.00 -12.85
C LEU A 92 13.58 6.05 -14.06
N PHE A 93 12.70 7.05 -14.14
CA PHE A 93 11.82 7.27 -15.28
C PHE A 93 12.60 7.41 -16.59
N ALA A 94 13.68 8.20 -16.59
CA ALA A 94 14.53 8.40 -17.77
C ALA A 94 15.24 7.12 -18.27
N MET A 95 15.32 6.06 -17.45
CA MET A 95 15.88 4.76 -17.83
C MET A 95 14.87 3.84 -18.54
N ILE A 96 13.59 4.21 -18.58
CA ILE A 96 12.52 3.35 -19.08
C ILE A 96 12.19 3.71 -20.52
N ASP A 97 12.31 2.74 -21.42
CA ASP A 97 11.76 2.83 -22.77
C ASP A 97 10.26 2.55 -22.72
N LEU A 98 9.46 3.62 -22.68
CA LEU A 98 7.99 3.57 -22.66
C LEU A 98 7.39 3.00 -23.96
N THR A 99 8.17 2.90 -25.05
CA THR A 99 7.72 2.33 -26.32
C THR A 99 7.82 0.81 -26.37
N LYS A 100 8.48 0.21 -25.37
CA LYS A 100 8.67 -1.24 -25.23
C LYS A 100 7.85 -1.77 -24.05
N PRO A 101 7.49 -3.06 -24.04
CA PRO A 101 6.90 -3.70 -22.87
C PRO A 101 7.76 -3.50 -21.61
N TRP A 102 7.12 -3.41 -20.45
CA TRP A 102 7.82 -3.24 -19.17
C TRP A 102 8.87 -4.35 -18.91
N ASP A 103 8.62 -5.56 -19.39
CA ASP A 103 9.45 -6.76 -19.25
C ASP A 103 10.49 -6.95 -20.36
N ALA A 104 10.59 -6.01 -21.30
CA ALA A 104 11.58 -6.05 -22.35
C ALA A 104 13.04 -6.03 -21.81
N PRO A 105 14.01 -6.60 -22.54
CA PRO A 105 15.43 -6.54 -22.18
C PRO A 105 15.95 -5.11 -21.99
N GLU A 106 15.48 -4.16 -22.79
CA GLU A 106 15.84 -2.73 -22.72
C GLU A 106 15.48 -2.11 -21.37
N ASN A 107 14.39 -2.58 -20.76
CA ASN A 107 13.88 -2.12 -19.47
C ASN A 107 14.45 -2.90 -18.27
N ALA A 108 15.34 -3.87 -18.49
CA ALA A 108 15.85 -4.75 -17.43
C ALA A 108 16.49 -3.97 -16.26
N ARG A 109 17.24 -2.90 -16.55
CA ARG A 109 17.89 -2.09 -15.50
C ARG A 109 16.88 -1.41 -14.58
N ALA A 110 15.80 -0.85 -15.14
CA ALA A 110 14.75 -0.20 -14.37
C ALA A 110 13.90 -1.23 -13.61
N ARG A 111 13.62 -2.40 -14.21
CA ARG A 111 12.85 -3.48 -13.59
C ARG A 111 13.39 -3.93 -12.25
N HIS A 112 14.71 -3.92 -12.06
CA HIS A 112 15.32 -4.35 -10.79
C HIS A 112 15.36 -3.26 -9.71
N ARG A 113 14.81 -2.07 -9.95
CA ARG A 113 14.74 -0.97 -8.98
C ARG A 113 13.30 -0.79 -8.50
N LEU A 114 13.08 -0.87 -7.19
CA LEU A 114 11.76 -0.66 -6.58
C LEU A 114 11.75 0.69 -5.85
N PRO A 115 10.95 1.68 -6.32
CA PRO A 115 10.72 2.93 -5.60
C PRO A 115 10.30 2.69 -4.15
N GLU A 116 10.80 3.51 -3.22
CA GLU A 116 10.59 3.32 -1.78
C GLU A 116 9.08 3.33 -1.42
N CYS A 117 8.30 4.21 -2.03
CA CYS A 117 6.86 4.30 -1.77
C CYS A 117 6.07 3.08 -2.29
N TYR A 118 6.60 2.33 -3.25
CA TYR A 118 5.99 1.09 -3.73
C TYR A 118 6.39 -0.14 -2.92
N GLN A 119 7.34 0.01 -1.99
CA GLN A 119 7.71 -1.09 -1.11
C GLN A 119 6.53 -1.42 -0.21
N SER A 120 5.93 -2.56 -0.48
CA SER A 120 5.03 -3.20 0.47
C SER A 120 5.88 -3.90 1.53
N LEU A 121 5.77 -3.48 2.78
CA LEU A 121 6.47 -4.08 3.94
C LEU A 121 6.04 -5.54 4.22
N ALA A 122 5.27 -6.13 3.32
CA ALA A 122 4.68 -7.44 3.38
C ALA A 122 5.30 -8.45 2.39
N GLY A 123 6.12 -8.03 1.42
CA GLY A 123 6.71 -8.90 0.39
C GLY A 123 8.14 -9.37 0.70
N ASP A 124 8.54 -10.50 0.12
CA ASP A 124 9.93 -10.96 0.10
C ASP A 124 10.79 -10.03 -0.77
N ALA A 125 11.99 -9.69 -0.29
CA ALA A 125 12.88 -8.68 -0.86
C ALA A 125 13.45 -9.01 -2.25
N GLN A 126 13.15 -10.19 -2.80
CA GLN A 126 13.76 -10.72 -4.01
C GLN A 126 13.06 -10.30 -5.30
N THR A 127 11.80 -9.84 -5.24
CA THR A 127 11.07 -9.39 -6.44
C THR A 127 10.51 -7.99 -6.23
N PRO A 128 10.72 -7.03 -7.16
CA PRO A 128 10.25 -5.66 -7.01
C PRO A 128 8.74 -5.58 -7.29
N VAL A 129 7.95 -6.09 -6.35
CA VAL A 129 6.49 -6.14 -6.39
C VAL A 129 5.88 -5.10 -5.46
N THR A 130 4.63 -4.74 -5.76
CA THR A 130 3.83 -3.80 -5.00
C THR A 130 2.43 -4.35 -4.78
N VAL A 131 1.78 -3.92 -3.70
CA VAL A 131 0.35 -4.15 -3.43
C VAL A 131 -0.48 -2.88 -3.64
N TYR A 132 0.12 -1.79 -4.09
CA TYR A 132 -0.59 -0.57 -4.42
C TYR A 132 -1.18 -0.69 -5.82
N LEU A 133 -2.50 -0.94 -5.89
CA LEU A 133 -3.22 -1.28 -7.10
C LEU A 133 -4.30 -0.25 -7.38
N ALA A 134 -4.43 0.19 -8.63
CA ALA A 134 -5.60 0.94 -9.07
C ALA A 134 -6.85 0.05 -9.02
N ILE A 135 -8.03 0.67 -8.90
CA ILE A 135 -9.32 0.00 -9.11
C ILE A 135 -9.78 0.26 -10.53
N LEU A 136 -9.84 -0.80 -11.33
CA LEU A 136 -10.28 -0.78 -12.72
C LEU A 136 -11.77 -1.10 -12.82
N GLY A 137 -12.46 -0.37 -13.68
CA GLY A 137 -13.86 -0.64 -14.00
C GLY A 137 -14.53 0.55 -14.67
N GLU A 138 -15.67 0.29 -15.30
CA GLU A 138 -16.46 1.33 -15.95
C GLU A 138 -16.79 2.45 -14.96
N GLY A 139 -16.50 3.69 -15.34
CA GLY A 139 -16.76 4.87 -14.50
C GLY A 139 -15.64 5.24 -13.52
N THR A 140 -14.68 4.35 -13.25
CA THR A 140 -13.58 4.61 -12.31
C THR A 140 -12.56 5.61 -12.84
N ALA A 141 -11.73 6.19 -11.95
CA ALA A 141 -10.65 7.09 -12.33
C ALA A 141 -9.68 6.46 -13.36
N PHE A 142 -9.52 5.13 -13.30
CA PHE A 142 -8.61 4.33 -14.12
C PHE A 142 -9.32 3.51 -15.23
N ASP A 143 -10.50 3.91 -15.66
CA ASP A 143 -11.33 3.19 -16.64
C ASP A 143 -10.77 3.20 -18.08
N ARG A 144 -9.96 4.20 -18.44
CA ARG A 144 -9.57 4.43 -19.84
C ARG A 144 -8.07 4.35 -20.06
N ALA A 145 -7.67 3.79 -21.21
CA ALA A 145 -6.28 3.79 -21.68
C ALA A 145 -5.71 5.19 -21.91
N GLU A 146 -6.56 6.21 -22.05
CA GLU A 146 -6.15 7.61 -22.21
C GLU A 146 -6.17 8.42 -20.91
N GLY A 147 -6.63 7.82 -19.80
CA GLY A 147 -6.90 8.54 -18.55
C GLY A 147 -8.18 9.39 -18.61
N ARG A 148 -8.81 9.63 -17.46
CA ARG A 148 -10.01 10.47 -17.37
C ARG A 148 -9.66 11.96 -17.20
N PRO A 149 -10.35 12.89 -17.90
CA PRO A 149 -10.15 14.32 -17.69
C PRO A 149 -10.33 14.71 -16.22
N PHE A 150 -9.46 15.57 -15.72
CA PHE A 150 -9.36 15.92 -14.30
C PHE A 150 -9.96 17.30 -13.99
N ALA A 151 -9.68 18.31 -14.80
CA ALA A 151 -10.04 19.71 -14.50
C ALA A 151 -11.56 19.99 -14.52
N GLU A 152 -12.31 19.33 -15.41
CA GLU A 152 -13.78 19.52 -15.51
C GLU A 152 -14.55 18.76 -14.42
N SER A 153 -13.88 17.92 -13.64
CA SER A 153 -14.51 16.85 -12.86
C SER A 153 -14.06 16.80 -11.39
N MET A 154 -13.24 17.73 -10.90
CA MET A 154 -12.79 17.71 -9.50
C MET A 154 -13.92 17.70 -8.45
N PRO A 155 -15.03 18.45 -8.59
CA PRO A 155 -16.13 18.39 -7.62
C PRO A 155 -16.81 17.01 -7.55
N GLN A 156 -16.85 16.29 -8.67
CA GLN A 156 -17.49 14.98 -8.81
C GLN A 156 -16.55 13.84 -8.39
N TRP A 157 -15.22 14.01 -8.48
CA TRP A 157 -14.25 13.02 -7.99
C TRP A 157 -14.01 13.05 -6.47
N LYS A 158 -14.55 14.04 -5.76
CA LYS A 158 -14.39 14.14 -4.31
C LYS A 158 -14.91 12.86 -3.63
N SER A 159 -14.12 12.31 -2.71
CA SER A 159 -14.47 11.06 -2.02
C SER A 159 -14.67 9.84 -2.95
N THR A 160 -14.11 9.86 -4.17
CA THR A 160 -14.08 8.69 -5.07
C THR A 160 -12.85 7.82 -4.84
N ILE A 161 -13.06 6.55 -4.46
CA ILE A 161 -11.97 5.58 -4.26
C ILE A 161 -11.35 5.23 -5.61
N SER A 162 -10.03 5.31 -5.71
CA SER A 162 -9.28 5.15 -6.97
C SER A 162 -8.22 4.05 -6.92
N PHE A 163 -7.62 3.78 -5.77
CA PHE A 163 -6.59 2.75 -5.61
C PHE A 163 -6.53 2.23 -4.16
N ILE A 164 -5.89 1.08 -3.96
CA ILE A 164 -5.90 0.33 -2.70
C ILE A 164 -4.52 -0.21 -2.34
N GLU A 165 -4.29 -0.43 -1.05
CA GLU A 165 -3.29 -1.38 -0.58
C GLU A 165 -3.93 -2.77 -0.57
N GLY A 166 -3.80 -3.51 -1.68
CA GLY A 166 -4.38 -4.83 -1.87
C GLY A 166 -3.75 -5.91 -0.97
N PRO A 167 -4.37 -7.10 -0.92
CA PRO A 167 -3.80 -8.22 -0.19
C PRO A 167 -2.53 -8.74 -0.88
N LYS A 168 -1.65 -9.41 -0.12
CA LYS A 168 -0.36 -9.89 -0.64
C LYS A 168 -0.49 -10.79 -1.89
N GLN A 169 -1.56 -11.59 -1.98
CA GLN A 169 -1.79 -12.46 -3.14
C GLN A 169 -2.07 -11.71 -4.45
N TRP A 170 -2.37 -10.42 -4.39
CA TRP A 170 -2.56 -9.57 -5.59
C TRP A 170 -1.31 -8.77 -5.93
N ALA A 171 -0.19 -9.01 -5.23
CA ALA A 171 1.04 -8.30 -5.51
C ALA A 171 1.47 -8.51 -6.97
N ALA A 172 1.78 -7.41 -7.65
CA ALA A 172 2.25 -7.40 -9.02
C ALA A 172 3.59 -6.67 -9.12
N HIS A 173 4.37 -6.96 -10.16
CA HIS A 173 5.57 -6.19 -10.44
C HIS A 173 5.20 -4.71 -10.65
N TRP A 174 5.93 -3.76 -10.04
CA TRP A 174 5.51 -2.35 -10.01
C TRP A 174 5.48 -1.66 -11.38
N MET A 175 6.17 -2.19 -12.40
CA MET A 175 6.04 -1.70 -13.79
C MET A 175 4.93 -2.41 -14.59
N ALA A 176 4.43 -3.55 -14.12
CA ALA A 176 3.49 -4.37 -14.88
C ALA A 176 2.07 -3.76 -14.84
N PRO A 177 1.36 -3.71 -15.98
CA PRO A 177 0.00 -3.15 -16.10
C PRO A 177 -1.08 -4.11 -15.57
N VAL A 178 -0.91 -4.55 -14.31
CA VAL A 178 -1.79 -5.45 -13.57
C VAL A 178 -2.27 -4.72 -12.31
N ASP A 179 -3.58 -4.59 -12.18
CA ASP A 179 -4.25 -3.86 -11.10
C ASP A 179 -5.56 -4.58 -10.75
N ALA A 180 -6.24 -4.15 -9.68
CA ALA A 180 -7.46 -4.81 -9.19
C ALA A 180 -8.68 -4.32 -9.96
N THR A 181 -9.60 -5.21 -10.29
CA THR A 181 -10.92 -4.83 -10.82
C THR A 181 -11.88 -4.47 -9.68
N LEU A 182 -12.89 -3.67 -10.00
CA LEU A 182 -13.95 -3.32 -9.06
C LEU A 182 -14.67 -4.56 -8.53
N ASP A 183 -14.93 -5.54 -9.38
CA ASP A 183 -15.59 -6.78 -8.96
C ASP A 183 -14.69 -7.61 -8.03
N GLU A 184 -13.38 -7.70 -8.30
CA GLU A 184 -12.43 -8.34 -7.36
C GLU A 184 -12.43 -7.64 -6.00
N PHE A 185 -12.40 -6.30 -5.98
CA PHE A 185 -12.47 -5.52 -4.74
C PHE A 185 -13.76 -5.82 -3.96
N LEU A 186 -14.92 -5.80 -4.63
CA LEU A 186 -16.21 -6.08 -4.00
C LEU A 186 -16.29 -7.54 -3.49
N LEU A 187 -15.62 -8.49 -4.15
CA LEU A 187 -15.61 -9.90 -3.79
C LEU A 187 -14.54 -10.28 -2.73
N LEU A 188 -13.57 -9.41 -2.44
CA LEU A 188 -12.46 -9.65 -1.51
C LEU A 188 -12.91 -10.19 -0.12
N GLY A 189 -12.75 -11.49 0.15
CA GLY A 189 -13.15 -12.08 1.43
C GLY A 189 -12.39 -11.49 2.63
N SER A 190 -13.05 -11.40 3.79
CA SER A 190 -12.35 -11.18 5.05
C SER A 190 -11.54 -12.43 5.39
N SER A 191 -10.25 -12.26 5.63
CA SER A 191 -9.34 -13.33 6.08
C SER A 191 -8.71 -13.01 7.43
N ALA A 192 -9.15 -11.94 8.09
CA ALA A 192 -8.53 -11.42 9.29
C ALA A 192 -9.00 -12.18 10.54
N ALA A 193 -8.08 -12.48 11.44
CA ALA A 193 -8.41 -13.10 12.73
C ALA A 193 -9.06 -12.09 13.69
N THR A 194 -8.89 -10.78 13.44
CA THR A 194 -9.43 -9.69 14.26
C THR A 194 -9.98 -8.54 13.40
N PRO A 195 -10.96 -7.75 13.91
CA PRO A 195 -11.54 -6.62 13.17
C PRO A 195 -10.55 -5.49 12.80
N GLU A 196 -9.49 -5.27 13.60
CA GLU A 196 -8.45 -4.27 13.29
C GLU A 196 -7.55 -4.69 12.11
N GLU A 197 -7.38 -6.00 11.92
CA GLU A 197 -6.70 -6.59 10.76
C GLU A 197 -7.60 -6.65 9.53
N ASP A 198 -8.91 -6.43 9.70
CA ASP A 198 -9.93 -6.45 8.65
C ASP A 198 -10.16 -5.04 8.06
N THR A 199 -9.11 -4.22 7.98
CA THR A 199 -9.17 -2.89 7.37
C THR A 199 -8.24 -2.81 6.16
N LEU A 200 -8.74 -2.19 5.08
CA LEU A 200 -8.00 -1.92 3.86
C LEU A 200 -7.62 -0.44 3.81
N LEU A 201 -6.39 -0.13 3.40
CA LEU A 201 -6.02 1.25 3.12
C LEU A 201 -6.49 1.59 1.70
N VAL A 202 -7.27 2.66 1.56
CA VAL A 202 -7.82 3.14 0.29
C VAL A 202 -7.35 4.56 0.01
N GLY A 203 -7.07 4.82 -1.27
CA GLY A 203 -6.69 6.11 -1.80
C GLY A 203 -7.78 6.67 -2.68
N PHE A 204 -8.02 7.97 -2.54
CA PHE A 204 -9.06 8.70 -3.25
C PHE A 204 -8.49 9.57 -4.36
N ALA A 205 -9.34 9.92 -5.32
CA ALA A 205 -9.01 10.76 -6.47
C ALA A 205 -8.53 12.18 -6.09
N ASP A 206 -8.90 12.66 -4.89
CA ASP A 206 -8.56 13.97 -4.34
C ASP A 206 -7.33 13.95 -3.41
N ALA A 207 -6.47 12.93 -3.56
CA ALA A 207 -5.29 12.66 -2.74
C ALA A 207 -5.56 12.32 -1.26
N HIS A 208 -6.82 12.11 -0.86
CA HIS A 208 -7.14 11.62 0.47
C HIS A 208 -6.79 10.13 0.63
N VAL A 209 -6.45 9.72 1.85
CA VAL A 209 -6.14 8.32 2.20
C VAL A 209 -6.77 7.97 3.54
N GLU A 210 -7.51 6.86 3.58
CA GLU A 210 -8.22 6.39 4.77
C GLU A 210 -8.17 4.87 4.89
N ARG A 211 -8.34 4.37 6.12
CA ARG A 211 -8.56 2.95 6.37
C ARG A 211 -10.06 2.68 6.40
N VAL A 212 -10.46 1.66 5.68
CA VAL A 212 -11.84 1.25 5.49
C VAL A 212 -12.03 -0.17 6.01
N PRO A 213 -13.08 -0.47 6.80
CA PRO A 213 -13.41 -1.85 7.17
C PRO A 213 -13.78 -2.71 5.96
N ILE A 214 -13.17 -3.90 5.84
CA ILE A 214 -13.46 -4.89 4.80
C ILE A 214 -14.87 -5.49 5.01
N ALA A 215 -15.33 -5.62 6.25
CA ALA A 215 -16.69 -6.09 6.56
C ALA A 215 -17.78 -5.18 5.99
N GLU A 216 -17.57 -3.85 6.02
CA GLU A 216 -18.51 -2.85 5.50
C GLU A 216 -18.45 -2.73 3.98
N ARG A 217 -17.61 -3.53 3.30
CA ARG A 217 -17.34 -3.27 1.89
C ARG A 217 -18.50 -3.55 0.95
N ARG A 218 -19.43 -4.41 1.35
CA ARG A 218 -20.69 -4.65 0.61
C ARG A 218 -21.60 -3.42 0.66
N GLU A 219 -21.37 -2.52 1.60
CA GLU A 219 -22.05 -1.23 1.69
C GLU A 219 -21.40 -0.18 0.78
N TYR A 220 -20.17 -0.42 0.26
CA TYR A 220 -19.63 0.39 -0.83
C TYR A 220 -20.44 0.13 -2.10
N ARG A 221 -21.31 1.10 -2.41
CA ARG A 221 -21.98 1.17 -3.70
C ARG A 221 -20.98 1.51 -4.80
N ARG A 222 -21.28 1.09 -6.03
CA ARG A 222 -20.49 1.48 -7.22
C ARG A 222 -20.31 3.00 -7.33
N GLU A 223 -21.27 3.77 -6.83
CA GLU A 223 -21.26 5.23 -6.68
C GLU A 223 -20.04 5.79 -5.91
N ARG A 224 -19.34 5.00 -5.08
CA ARG A 224 -18.11 5.45 -4.40
C ARG A 224 -16.86 5.36 -5.28
N PHE A 225 -16.97 4.71 -6.43
CA PHE A 225 -15.86 4.50 -7.38
C PHE A 225 -16.05 5.27 -8.68
N THR A 226 -17.20 5.92 -8.84
CA THR A 226 -17.55 6.74 -9.99
C THR A 226 -17.90 8.15 -9.53
N PRO A 227 -17.65 9.19 -10.37
CA PRO A 227 -18.09 10.55 -10.06
C PRO A 227 -19.61 10.70 -10.00
#